data_AF-A0A101KLQ1-F1
#
_entry.id   AF-A0A101KLQ1-F1
#
_cell.length_a   1.000
_cell.length_b   1.000
_cell.length_c   1.000
_cell.angle_alpha   90.00
_cell.angle_beta   90.00
_cell.angle_gamma   90.00
#
_symmetry.space_group_name_H-M   'P 1'
#
loop_
_entity.id
_entity.type
_entity.pdbx_description
1 polymer ?
#
loop_
_entity_poly.entity_id
_entity_poly.type
_entity_poly.pdbx_seq_one_letter_code
_entity_poly.pdbx_strand_id
1 'polypeptide(L)'
;MQALALRSDSVGLPPQPADRIDVLLCENDVLAFGAMDVSDSTFNPYALRMTIAVAGFDNTLFASAPAYDLTTYEQPIEAMVKATVSMILGRKPNATVILSGRLIVRGSA
;
A
#
# COMPACT_ATOMS: atom_id res chain seq x y z
N MET A 1 3.93 4.75 -11.13
CA MET A 1 3.39 3.37 -11.13
C MET A 1 2.37 3.33 -9.99
N GLN A 2 1.10 3.67 -10.25
CA GLN A 2 0.21 4.28 -9.24
C GLN A 2 -0.62 3.30 -8.39
N ALA A 3 -0.86 2.08 -8.85
CA ALA A 3 -1.30 0.95 -8.02
C ALA A 3 -1.19 -0.34 -8.84
N LEU A 4 -0.93 -1.49 -8.21
CA LEU A 4 -0.97 -2.81 -8.86
C LEU A 4 -2.19 -3.58 -8.37
N ALA A 5 -2.95 -4.14 -9.31
CA ALA A 5 -4.18 -4.87 -9.05
C ALA A 5 -3.97 -6.35 -9.37
N LEU A 6 -4.08 -7.23 -8.36
CA LEU A 6 -3.84 -8.68 -8.50
C LEU A 6 -5.17 -9.45 -8.66
N ARG A 7 -5.14 -10.55 -9.42
CA ARG A 7 -6.30 -11.41 -9.78
C ARG A 7 -6.07 -12.85 -9.34
N SER A 8 -7.12 -13.56 -8.92
CA SER A 8 -7.11 -15.01 -8.63
C SER A 8 -7.74 -15.82 -9.78
N ASP A 9 -7.05 -16.86 -10.23
CA ASP A 9 -7.58 -17.80 -11.22
C ASP A 9 -8.69 -18.68 -10.61
N SER A 10 -9.80 -18.86 -11.31
CA SER A 10 -11.04 -19.43 -10.77
C SER A 10 -11.45 -20.74 -11.46
N VAL A 11 -11.79 -21.76 -10.66
CA VAL A 11 -12.57 -22.92 -11.10
C VAL A 11 -14.04 -22.69 -10.73
N GLY A 12 -14.85 -22.32 -11.74
CA GLY A 12 -16.29 -22.61 -11.86
C GLY A 12 -17.32 -21.67 -11.19
N LEU A 13 -18.08 -20.94 -12.03
CA LEU A 13 -19.34 -20.16 -11.81
C LEU A 13 -19.20 -18.62 -11.59
N PRO A 14 -20.27 -17.82 -11.85
CA PRO A 14 -20.27 -16.56 -12.62
C PRO A 14 -20.05 -15.31 -11.73
N PRO A 15 -19.74 -14.07 -12.20
CA PRO A 15 -19.27 -13.58 -13.51
C PRO A 15 -17.89 -14.15 -13.84
N GLN A 16 -17.43 -14.11 -15.11
CA GLN A 16 -16.11 -14.70 -15.41
C GLN A 16 -15.02 -13.93 -14.62
N PRO A 17 -14.35 -14.55 -13.62
CA PRO A 17 -13.57 -13.85 -12.60
C PRO A 17 -12.31 -13.14 -13.09
N ALA A 18 -12.04 -13.20 -14.39
CA ALA A 18 -10.82 -12.74 -15.01
C ALA A 18 -10.53 -11.25 -14.77
N ASP A 19 -11.51 -10.39 -14.45
CA ASP A 19 -11.29 -8.95 -14.22
C ASP A 19 -11.53 -8.47 -12.77
N ARG A 20 -11.84 -9.37 -11.83
CA ARG A 20 -12.03 -8.96 -10.42
C ARG A 20 -10.65 -8.70 -9.79
N ILE A 21 -10.49 -7.50 -9.24
CA ILE A 21 -9.32 -7.17 -8.43
C ILE A 21 -9.53 -7.75 -7.05
N ASP A 22 -8.57 -8.55 -6.57
CA ASP A 22 -8.58 -9.12 -5.22
C ASP A 22 -7.73 -8.30 -4.26
N VAL A 23 -6.68 -7.67 -4.77
CA VAL A 23 -5.75 -6.83 -3.99
C VAL A 23 -5.41 -5.56 -4.74
N LEU A 24 -5.47 -4.43 -4.05
CA LEU A 24 -4.95 -3.15 -4.50
C LEU A 24 -3.67 -2.81 -3.72
N LEU A 25 -2.53 -2.84 -4.40
CA LEU A 25 -1.25 -2.39 -3.87
C LEU A 25 -1.04 -0.92 -4.28
N CYS A 26 -1.26 -0.02 -3.34
CA CYS A 26 -1.10 1.42 -3.54
C CYS A 26 0.36 1.83 -3.39
N GLU A 27 0.79 2.79 -4.21
CA GLU A 27 2.18 3.27 -4.21
C GLU A 27 2.56 4.02 -2.94
N ASN A 28 1.57 4.61 -2.24
CA ASN A 28 1.74 5.20 -0.92
C ASN A 28 0.45 5.10 -0.10
N ASP A 29 0.54 5.34 1.20
CA ASP A 29 -0.59 5.30 2.12
C ASP A 29 -1.71 6.29 1.77
N VAL A 30 -1.39 7.47 1.23
CA VAL A 30 -2.41 8.47 0.86
C VAL A 30 -3.29 7.96 -0.27
N LEU A 31 -2.73 7.26 -1.25
CA LEU A 31 -3.49 6.60 -2.31
C LEU A 31 -4.33 5.45 -1.76
N ALA A 32 -3.81 4.71 -0.77
CA ALA A 32 -4.55 3.65 -0.09
C ALA A 32 -5.76 4.21 0.67
N PHE A 33 -5.58 5.29 1.42
CA PHE A 33 -6.67 5.96 2.14
C PHE A 33 -7.77 6.39 1.18
N GLY A 34 -7.43 7.06 0.07
CA GLY A 34 -8.41 7.46 -0.92
C GLY A 34 -9.16 6.28 -1.56
N ALA A 35 -8.48 5.16 -1.79
CA ALA A 35 -9.13 3.95 -2.30
C ALA A 35 -10.09 3.32 -1.28
N MET A 36 -9.71 3.31 0.00
CA MET A 36 -10.54 2.82 1.10
C MET A 36 -11.77 3.71 1.31
N ASP A 37 -11.59 5.04 1.27
CA ASP A 37 -12.69 6.00 1.41
C ASP A 37 -13.74 5.84 0.31
N VAL A 38 -13.34 5.64 -0.94
CA VAL A 38 -14.29 5.42 -2.06
C VAL A 38 -15.02 4.07 -1.94
N SER A 39 -14.37 3.08 -1.34
CA SER A 39 -14.88 1.71 -1.19
C SER A 39 -15.77 1.53 0.05
N ASP A 40 -15.63 2.40 1.05
CA ASP A 40 -16.45 2.39 2.25
C ASP A 40 -17.79 3.10 2.00
N SER A 41 -18.88 2.36 2.24
CA SER A 41 -20.25 2.84 2.13
C SER A 41 -20.57 4.05 3.02
N THR A 42 -19.80 4.26 4.09
CA THR A 42 -19.93 5.39 5.01
C THR A 42 -19.59 6.72 4.33
N PHE A 43 -18.68 6.69 3.36
CA PHE A 43 -18.26 7.87 2.57
C PHE A 43 -18.87 7.89 1.16
N ASN A 44 -19.31 6.73 0.65
CA ASN A 44 -20.00 6.62 -0.64
C ASN A 44 -21.22 5.69 -0.56
N PRO A 45 -22.46 6.21 -0.50
CA PRO A 45 -23.66 5.38 -0.35
C PRO A 45 -23.96 4.48 -1.56
N TYR A 46 -23.26 4.67 -2.67
CA TYR A 46 -23.33 3.83 -3.87
C TYR A 46 -22.15 2.87 -4.00
N ALA A 47 -21.26 2.83 -3.01
CA ALA A 47 -20.14 1.90 -3.02
C ALA A 47 -20.66 0.46 -2.92
N LEU A 48 -20.41 -0.32 -3.97
CA LEU A 48 -20.31 -1.77 -3.82
C LEU A 48 -19.22 -2.01 -2.79
N ARG A 49 -19.55 -2.69 -1.68
CA ARG A 49 -18.54 -3.11 -0.68
C ARG A 49 -17.44 -3.87 -1.42
N MET A 50 -16.34 -3.19 -1.73
CA MET A 50 -15.23 -3.82 -2.41
C MET A 50 -14.59 -4.74 -1.39
N THR A 51 -14.78 -6.03 -1.60
CA THR A 51 -14.14 -7.11 -0.84
C THR A 51 -12.73 -7.34 -1.40
N ILE A 52 -11.96 -6.24 -1.46
CA ILE A 52 -10.59 -6.22 -1.97
C ILE A 52 -9.65 -5.90 -0.81
N ALA A 53 -8.55 -6.62 -0.72
CA ALA A 53 -7.48 -6.28 0.20
C ALA A 53 -6.79 -5.01 -0.29
N VAL A 54 -6.47 -4.08 0.60
CA VAL A 54 -5.75 -2.84 0.28
C VAL A 54 -4.46 -2.81 1.06
N ALA A 55 -3.34 -2.59 0.39
CA ALA A 55 -2.05 -2.36 1.03
C ALA A 55 -1.41 -1.07 0.53
N GLY A 56 -0.85 -0.31 1.46
CA GLY A 56 -0.11 0.92 1.19
C GLY A 56 1.41 0.75 1.20
N PHE A 57 2.08 1.89 1.23
CA PHE A 57 3.52 2.04 1.30
C PHE A 57 3.79 3.32 2.10
N ASP A 58 4.69 3.28 3.07
CA ASP A 58 5.22 4.36 3.93
C ASP A 58 5.04 4.09 5.42
N ASN A 59 3.89 3.56 5.85
CA ASN A 59 3.48 3.51 7.26
C ASN A 59 3.44 4.89 7.93
N THR A 60 2.75 5.83 7.28
CA THR A 60 2.44 7.16 7.81
C THR A 60 1.62 7.09 9.10
N LEU A 61 1.59 8.20 9.85
CA LEU A 61 0.92 8.29 11.16
C LEU A 61 -0.53 7.78 11.15
N PHE A 62 -1.27 8.01 10.07
CA PHE A 62 -2.68 7.63 9.96
C PHE A 62 -2.89 6.17 9.56
N ALA A 63 -1.84 5.45 9.13
CA ALA A 63 -1.98 4.06 8.69
C ALA A 63 -2.51 3.14 9.80
N SER A 64 -2.17 3.41 11.06
CA SER A 64 -2.69 2.64 12.21
C SER A 64 -3.99 3.20 12.80
N ALA A 65 -4.57 4.25 12.23
CA ALA A 65 -5.81 4.80 12.75
C ALA A 65 -6.95 3.78 12.54
N PRO A 66 -7.87 3.59 13.49
CA PRO A 66 -8.94 2.58 13.37
C PRO A 66 -9.83 2.73 12.13
N ALA A 67 -9.91 3.94 11.55
CA ALA A 67 -10.66 4.19 10.32
C ALA A 67 -10.04 3.51 9.09
N TYR A 68 -8.72 3.32 9.07
CA TYR A 68 -8.00 2.71 7.95
C TYR A 68 -7.45 1.33 8.29
N ASP A 69 -6.83 1.19 9.48
CA ASP A 69 -6.16 -0.03 9.92
C ASP A 69 -5.36 -0.69 8.77
N LEU A 70 -4.52 0.13 8.13
CA LEU A 70 -3.94 -0.12 6.81
C LEU A 70 -2.72 -1.04 6.92
N THR A 71 -2.77 -2.19 6.23
CA THR A 71 -1.59 -3.00 5.90
C THR A 71 -0.68 -2.17 4.99
N THR A 72 0.60 -2.01 5.34
CA THR A 72 1.51 -1.11 4.59
C THR A 72 2.96 -1.52 4.74
N TYR A 73 3.77 -1.25 3.71
CA TYR A 73 5.22 -1.41 3.80
C TYR A 73 5.84 -0.20 4.50
N GLU A 74 6.37 -0.41 5.71
CA GLU A 74 7.15 0.61 6.40
C GLU A 74 8.53 0.75 5.77
N GLN A 75 8.79 1.93 5.20
CA GLN A 75 10.09 2.26 4.64
C GLN A 75 11.11 2.57 5.75
N PRO A 76 12.40 2.22 5.56
CA PRO A 76 13.45 2.53 6.52
C PRO A 76 13.94 3.99 6.35
N ILE A 77 13.03 4.96 6.53
CA ILE A 77 13.24 6.38 6.21
C ILE A 77 14.49 6.95 6.90
N GLU A 78 14.71 6.65 8.18
CA GLU A 78 15.91 7.12 8.89
C GLU A 78 17.22 6.63 8.25
N ALA A 79 17.25 5.36 7.83
CA ALA A 79 18.40 4.78 7.16
C ALA A 79 18.60 5.38 5.77
N MET A 80 17.52 5.62 5.03
CA MET A 80 17.54 6.29 3.73
C MET A 80 18.12 7.71 3.86
N VAL A 81 17.59 8.52 4.79
CA VAL A 81 18.08 9.88 5.05
C VAL A 81 19.56 9.85 5.44
N LYS A 82 19.96 8.97 6.36
CA LYS A 82 21.36 8.85 6.79
C LYS A 82 22.29 8.47 5.64
N ALA A 83 21.88 7.54 4.79
CA ALA A 83 22.65 7.12 3.62
C ALA A 83 22.82 8.28 2.63
N THR A 84 21.71 8.92 2.25
CA THR A 84 21.67 10.05 1.31
C THR A 84 22.52 11.24 1.81
N VAL A 85 22.35 11.64 3.06
CA VAL A 85 23.15 12.74 3.66
C VAL A 85 24.64 12.39 3.70
N SER A 86 24.99 11.14 4.01
CA SER A 86 26.40 10.71 4.01
C SER A 86 27.03 10.78 2.62
N MET A 87 26.27 10.49 1.57
CA MET A 87 26.72 10.59 0.17
C MET A 87 26.87 12.07 -0.25
N ILE A 88 25.88 12.91 0.03
CA ILE A 88 25.92 14.35 -0.26
C ILE A 88 27.13 15.03 0.40
N LEU A 89 27.43 14.68 1.65
CA LEU A 89 28.56 15.24 2.40
C LEU A 89 29.92 14.61 2.04
N GLY A 90 29.97 13.71 1.04
CA GLY A 90 31.21 13.04 0.63
C GLY A 90 31.79 12.05 1.65
N ARG A 91 31.02 11.66 2.67
CA ARG A 91 31.43 10.68 3.70
C ARG A 91 31.31 9.24 3.20
N LYS A 92 30.52 9.02 2.16
CA LYS A 92 30.32 7.74 1.46
C LYS A 92 30.30 7.98 -0.06
N PRO A 93 30.69 6.99 -0.88
CA PRO A 93 30.59 7.09 -2.33
C PRO A 93 29.13 7.13 -2.79
N ASN A 94 28.88 7.82 -3.90
CA ASN A 94 27.59 7.79 -4.58
C ASN A 94 27.37 6.40 -5.19
N ALA A 95 26.42 5.66 -4.64
CA ALA A 95 26.11 4.31 -5.08
C ALA A 95 24.64 4.00 -4.86
N THR A 96 24.07 3.14 -5.70
CA THR A 96 22.77 2.53 -5.43
C THR A 96 22.90 1.62 -4.22
N VAL A 97 22.09 1.88 -3.20
CA VAL A 97 22.00 1.03 -2.00
C VAL A 97 20.59 0.52 -1.84
N ILE A 98 20.46 -0.74 -1.42
CA ILE A 98 19.17 -1.37 -1.12
C ILE A 98 19.02 -1.39 0.40
N LEU A 99 17.99 -0.74 0.91
CA LEU A 99 17.66 -0.70 2.33
C LEU A 99 16.34 -1.42 2.54
N SER A 100 16.32 -2.37 3.46
CA SER A 100 15.13 -3.18 3.74
C SER A 100 14.24 -2.47 4.75
N GLY A 101 13.00 -2.21 4.35
CA GLY A 101 11.89 -1.91 5.25
C GLY A 101 11.22 -3.19 5.75
N ARG A 102 9.99 -3.07 6.24
CA ARG A 102 9.18 -4.21 6.70
C ARG A 102 7.72 -4.07 6.36
N LEU A 103 7.04 -5.19 6.10
CA LEU A 103 5.60 -5.22 5.95
C LEU A 103 4.93 -5.15 7.33
N ILE A 104 4.01 -4.21 7.51
CA ILE A 104 3.14 -4.11 8.68
C ILE A 104 1.76 -4.60 8.27
N VAL A 105 1.33 -5.74 8.82
CA VAL A 105 0.02 -6.34 8.53
C VAL A 105 -1.01 -5.82 9.53
N ARG A 106 -2.17 -5.40 9.02
CA ARG A 106 -3.32 -4.85 9.76
C ARG A 106 -4.63 -5.31 9.11
N GLY A 107 -5.78 -4.72 9.46
CA GLY A 107 -7.10 -5.17 9.04
C GLY A 107 -7.48 -4.94 7.58
N SER A 108 -6.75 -4.10 6.82
CA SER A 108 -7.10 -3.83 5.42
C SER A 108 -6.67 -4.91 4.41
N ALA A 109 -5.75 -5.81 4.78
CA ALA A 109 -5.29 -6.93 3.95
C ALA A 109 -4.65 -8.05 4.76
#